data_AF-A0A943BHC7-F1
#
_entry.id   AF-A0A943BHC7-F1
#
_cell.length_a   1.000
_cell.length_b   1.000
_cell.length_c   1.000
_cell.angle_alpha   90.00
_cell.angle_beta   90.00
_cell.angle_gamma   90.00
#
_symmetry.space_group_name_H-M   'P 1'
#
loop_
_entity.id
_entity.type
_entity.pdbx_description
1 polymer ?
#
loop_
_entity_poly.entity_id
_entity_poly.type
_entity_poly.pdbx_seq_one_letter_code
_entity_poly.pdbx_strand_id
1 'polypeptide(L)'
;MNVNILADFQENGQDKNEPHIVCGVSDEMIAGAIIKKKLEDQGCRVQSLTVIDGIWTLEQLHDMANYGDYLDRVNYRIIYLSSEMVEHLQKVRNNPKEAEKIRMELNDRIKKRRSNKR
;
A
#
# COMPACT_ATOMS: atom_id res chain seq x y z
N MET A 1 -3.00 3.19 -21.14
CA MET A 1 -3.06 1.94 -20.36
C MET A 1 -3.91 2.15 -19.10
N ASN A 2 -4.27 1.07 -18.41
CA ASN A 2 -4.86 1.13 -17.07
C ASN A 2 -3.79 0.74 -16.05
N VAL A 3 -3.70 1.49 -14.95
CA VAL A 3 -2.71 1.25 -13.89
C VAL A 3 -3.43 1.07 -12.56
N ASN A 4 -3.19 -0.06 -11.90
CA ASN A 4 -3.69 -0.29 -10.55
C ASN A 4 -2.64 0.20 -9.55
N ILE A 5 -3.04 1.07 -8.64
CA ILE A 5 -2.16 1.63 -7.61
C ILE A 5 -2.77 1.37 -6.25
N LEU A 6 -1.97 0.84 -5.33
CA LEU A 6 -2.27 0.85 -3.91
C LEU A 6 -1.51 2.01 -3.28
N ALA A 7 -2.25 2.97 -2.73
CA ALA A 7 -1.69 4.11 -2.03
C ALA A 7 -1.72 3.87 -0.53
N ASP A 8 -0.57 4.05 0.11
CA ASP A 8 -0.41 4.06 1.57
C ASP A 8 -0.13 5.49 1.99
N PHE A 9 -0.94 6.04 2.89
CA PHE A 9 -0.89 7.44 3.29
C PHE A 9 -1.43 7.65 4.71
N GLN A 10 -1.05 8.79 5.29
CA GLN A 10 -1.61 9.25 6.55
C GLN A 10 -2.66 10.33 6.33
N GLU A 11 -3.79 10.19 6.99
CA GLU A 11 -4.82 11.23 7.10
C GLU A 11 -5.06 11.51 8.58
N ASN A 12 -4.84 12.76 9.01
CA ASN A 12 -4.96 13.17 10.42
C ASN A 12 -4.16 12.28 11.41
N GLY A 13 -2.98 11.82 11.00
CA GLY A 13 -2.11 10.96 11.80
C GLY A 13 -2.54 9.49 11.89
N GLN A 14 -3.55 9.09 11.11
CA GLN A 14 -3.97 7.68 10.99
C GLN A 14 -3.50 7.11 9.65
N ASP A 15 -2.89 5.93 9.69
CA ASP A 15 -2.48 5.21 8.47
C ASP A 15 -3.73 4.67 7.75
N LYS A 16 -3.77 4.88 6.43
CA LYS A 16 -4.85 4.46 5.54
C LYS A 16 -4.28 3.88 4.25
N ASN A 17 -5.03 2.95 3.68
CA ASN A 17 -4.75 2.37 2.37
C ASN A 17 -5.92 2.61 1.42
N GLU A 18 -5.67 3.13 0.22
CA GLU A 18 -6.70 3.31 -0.81
C GLU A 18 -6.25 2.68 -2.14
N PRO A 19 -7.07 1.80 -2.74
CA PRO A 19 -6.82 1.31 -4.09
C PRO A 19 -7.32 2.31 -5.14
N HIS A 20 -6.59 2.42 -6.24
CA HIS A 20 -6.93 3.25 -7.39
C HIS A 20 -6.75 2.47 -8.69
N ILE A 21 -7.67 2.70 -9.64
CA ILE A 21 -7.53 2.28 -11.04
C ILE A 21 -7.46 3.55 -11.87
N VAL A 22 -6.28 3.84 -12.41
CA VAL A 22 -6.04 5.03 -13.24
C VAL A 22 -6.12 4.65 -14.71
N CYS A 23 -7.10 5.20 -15.42
CA CYS A 23 -7.35 4.91 -16.83
C CYS A 23 -6.72 5.97 -17.74
N GLY A 24 -6.29 5.57 -18.94
CA GLY A 24 -5.91 6.51 -20.00
C GLY A 24 -4.54 7.18 -19.84
N VAL A 25 -3.63 6.60 -19.05
CA VAL A 25 -2.27 7.11 -18.86
C VAL A 25 -1.27 6.48 -19.83
N SER A 26 -0.13 7.15 -20.07
CA SER A 26 0.97 6.63 -20.87
C SER A 26 1.87 5.66 -20.09
N ASP A 27 2.00 5.85 -18.79
CA ASP A 27 2.87 5.09 -17.90
C ASP A 27 2.45 5.24 -16.43
N GLU A 28 3.08 4.44 -15.58
CA GLU A 28 2.78 4.34 -14.16
C GLU A 28 3.30 5.49 -13.32
N MET A 29 4.38 6.14 -13.74
CA MET A 29 4.93 7.27 -12.99
C MET A 29 3.98 8.45 -13.06
N ILE A 30 3.36 8.68 -14.22
CA ILE A 30 2.30 9.68 -14.38
C ILE A 30 1.07 9.34 -13.54
N ALA A 31 0.61 8.08 -13.59
CA ALA A 31 -0.50 7.64 -12.75
C ALA A 31 -0.21 7.86 -11.26
N GLY A 32 0.99 7.49 -10.82
CA GLY A 32 1.45 7.72 -9.45
C GLY A 32 1.47 9.19 -9.07
N ALA A 33 1.98 10.07 -9.95
CA ALA A 33 2.01 11.50 -9.72
C ALA A 33 0.60 12.10 -9.58
N ILE A 34 -0.37 11.65 -10.39
CA ILE A 34 -1.77 12.09 -10.31
C ILE A 34 -2.38 11.69 -8.96
N ILE A 35 -2.23 10.42 -8.56
CA ILE A 35 -2.76 9.93 -7.28
C ILE A 35 -2.09 10.63 -6.10
N LYS A 36 -0.76 10.78 -6.14
CA LYS A 36 -0.01 11.48 -5.11
C LYS A 36 -0.54 12.90 -4.92
N LYS A 37 -0.65 13.65 -6.02
CA LYS A 37 -1.15 15.02 -5.99
C LYS A 37 -2.58 15.09 -5.46
N LYS A 38 -3.48 14.21 -5.92
CA LYS A 38 -4.86 14.14 -5.42
C LYS A 38 -4.91 13.99 -3.90
N LEU A 39 -4.14 13.06 -3.35
CA LEU A 39 -4.11 12.80 -1.90
C LEU A 39 -3.47 13.96 -1.13
N GLU A 40 -2.36 14.51 -1.62
CA GLU A 40 -1.71 15.66 -0.98
C GLU A 40 -2.57 16.93 -1.00
N ASP A 41 -3.31 17.18 -2.08
CA ASP A 41 -4.28 18.29 -2.18
C ASP A 41 -5.44 18.12 -1.18
N GLN A 42 -5.71 16.90 -0.71
CA GLN A 42 -6.68 16.59 0.35
C GLN A 42 -6.09 16.70 1.77
N GLY A 43 -4.82 17.07 1.90
CA GLY A 43 -4.12 17.14 3.18
C GLY A 43 -3.61 15.78 3.68
N CYS A 44 -3.67 14.74 2.84
CA CYS A 44 -3.08 13.44 3.17
C CYS A 44 -1.57 13.45 2.93
N ARG A 45 -0.85 12.65 3.70
CA ARG A 45 0.59 12.47 3.55
C ARG A 45 0.89 11.11 2.94
N VAL A 46 1.20 11.09 1.65
CA VAL A 46 1.50 9.84 0.93
C VAL A 46 2.83 9.27 1.40
N GLN A 47 2.81 8.02 1.87
CA GLN A 47 3.95 7.28 2.37
C GLN A 47 4.56 6.35 1.31
N SER A 48 3.72 5.65 0.54
CA SER A 48 4.16 4.82 -0.58
C SER A 48 3.09 4.70 -1.66
N LEU A 49 3.52 4.45 -2.91
CA LEU A 49 2.64 4.06 -4.00
C LEU A 49 3.18 2.77 -4.64
N THR A 50 2.32 1.76 -4.68
CA THR A 50 2.66 0.44 -5.24
C THR A 50 1.78 0.16 -6.45
N VAL A 51 2.41 -0.14 -7.60
CA VAL A 51 1.72 -0.59 -8.80
C VAL A 51 1.50 -2.09 -8.74
N ILE A 52 0.31 -2.54 -9.14
CA ILE A 52 -0.07 -3.95 -9.25
C ILE A 52 -0.34 -4.30 -10.71
N ASP A 53 0.42 -5.26 -11.25
CA ASP A 53 0.24 -5.74 -12.61
C ASP A 53 -1.04 -6.58 -12.77
N GLY A 54 -1.64 -6.48 -13.95
CA GLY A 54 -2.80 -7.29 -14.35
C GLY A 54 -4.13 -6.54 -14.31
N ILE A 55 -5.21 -7.30 -14.44
CA ILE A 55 -6.59 -6.79 -14.45
C ILE A 55 -7.22 -7.18 -13.11
N TRP A 56 -7.61 -6.18 -12.33
CA TRP A 56 -8.17 -6.36 -11.00
C TRP A 56 -9.42 -5.52 -10.84
N THR A 57 -10.35 -6.00 -10.01
CA THR A 57 -11.47 -5.17 -9.56
C THR A 57 -11.05 -4.27 -8.40
N LEU A 58 -11.78 -3.18 -8.17
CA LEU A 58 -11.54 -2.29 -7.04
C LEU A 58 -11.69 -3.03 -5.70
N GLU A 59 -12.63 -3.97 -5.61
CA GLU A 59 -12.83 -4.82 -4.43
C GLU A 59 -11.61 -5.72 -4.16
N GLN A 60 -11.05 -6.34 -5.19
CA GLN A 60 -9.85 -7.17 -5.05
C GLN A 60 -8.63 -6.34 -4.64
N LEU A 61 -8.47 -5.14 -5.20
CA LEU A 61 -7.40 -4.23 -4.80
C LEU A 61 -7.59 -3.72 -3.38
N HIS A 62 -8.82 -3.44 -2.96
CA HIS A 62 -9.14 -3.08 -1.58
C HIS A 62 -8.76 -4.21 -0.62
N ASP A 63 -9.11 -5.45 -0.98
CA ASP A 63 -8.78 -6.61 -0.17
C ASP A 63 -7.27 -6.84 -0.07
N MET A 64 -6.55 -6.62 -1.17
CA MET A 64 -5.09 -6.68 -1.21
C MET A 64 -4.45 -5.61 -0.31
N ALA A 65 -4.89 -4.36 -0.43
CA ALA A 65 -4.32 -3.23 0.30
C ALA A 65 -4.55 -3.32 1.81
N ASN A 66 -5.74 -3.75 2.23
CA ASN A 66 -6.12 -3.73 3.65
C ASN A 66 -5.88 -5.05 4.37
N TYR A 67 -5.79 -6.15 3.63
CA TYR A 67 -5.78 -7.49 4.24
C TYR A 67 -4.67 -8.40 3.72
N GLY A 68 -3.94 -7.99 2.69
CA GLY A 68 -2.88 -8.79 2.10
C GLY A 68 -3.38 -10.04 1.36
N ASP A 69 -4.65 -10.08 0.98
CA ASP A 69 -5.18 -11.16 0.15
C ASP A 69 -4.52 -11.08 -1.25
N TYR A 70 -4.28 -12.24 -1.89
CA TYR A 70 -3.68 -12.37 -3.23
C TYR A 70 -2.21 -11.94 -3.41
N LEU A 71 -1.51 -11.55 -2.35
CA LEU A 71 -0.10 -11.12 -2.42
C LEU A 71 0.85 -12.19 -2.99
N ASP A 72 0.51 -13.48 -2.91
CA ASP A 72 1.26 -14.61 -3.48
C ASP A 72 1.16 -14.71 -5.01
N ARG A 73 0.24 -13.97 -5.64
CA ARG A 73 -0.12 -14.11 -7.06
C ARG A 73 0.10 -12.86 -7.89
N VAL A 74 0.65 -11.81 -7.27
CA VAL A 74 0.78 -10.49 -7.91
C VAL A 74 2.23 -10.11 -8.11
N ASN A 75 2.52 -9.60 -9.31
CA ASN A 75 3.72 -8.82 -9.55
C ASN A 75 3.43 -7.37 -9.17
N TYR A 76 4.27 -6.82 -8.32
CA TYR A 76 4.14 -5.45 -7.85
C TYR A 76 5.48 -4.72 -7.90
N ARG A 77 5.41 -3.39 -7.97
CA ARG A 77 6.58 -2.51 -7.87
C ARG A 77 6.22 -1.21 -7.16
N ILE A 78 7.14 -0.75 -6.33
CA ILE A 78 7.00 0.52 -5.62
C ILE A 78 7.49 1.62 -6.57
N ILE A 79 6.63 2.56 -6.92
CA ILE A 79 6.95 3.69 -7.80
C ILE A 79 7.21 4.99 -7.03
N TYR A 80 6.81 5.01 -5.76
CA TYR A 80 7.08 6.13 -4.86
C TYR A 80 7.24 5.62 -3.42
N LEU A 81 8.21 6.18 -2.71
CA LEU A 81 8.44 5.95 -1.30
C LEU A 81 8.86 7.27 -0.65
N SER A 82 8.18 7.67 0.42
CA SER A 82 8.54 8.86 1.18
C SER A 82 9.86 8.67 1.92
N SER A 83 10.58 9.76 2.19
CA SER A 83 11.84 9.72 2.94
C SER A 83 11.67 9.09 4.33
N GLU A 84 10.56 9.38 5.01
CA GLU A 84 10.25 8.77 6.30
C GLU A 84 10.05 7.26 6.21
N MET A 85 9.37 6.79 5.17
CA MET A 85 9.18 5.35 4.98
C MET A 85 10.50 4.66 4.63
N VAL A 86 11.39 5.32 3.88
CA VAL A 86 12.76 4.83 3.64
C VAL A 86 13.52 4.67 4.98
N GLU A 87 13.50 5.69 5.83
CA GLU A 87 14.15 5.66 7.14
C GLU A 87 13.56 4.57 8.04
N HIS A 88 12.23 4.44 8.06
CA HIS A 88 11.53 3.40 8.81
C HIS A 88 11.96 2.00 8.36
N LEU A 89 11.95 1.72 7.05
CA LEU A 89 12.37 0.43 6.52
C LEU A 89 13.84 0.13 6.82
N GLN A 90 14.72 1.14 6.77
CA GLN A 90 16.12 0.98 7.15
C GLN A 90 16.26 0.65 8.64
N LYS A 91 15.50 1.31 9.51
CA LYS A 91 15.49 1.03 10.95
C LYS A 91 15.03 -0.40 11.23
N VAL A 92 13.94 -0.85 10.59
CA VAL A 92 13.42 -2.21 10.74
C VAL A 92 14.43 -3.24 10.26
N ARG A 93 15.06 -3.01 9.09
CA ARG A 93 16.09 -3.90 8.54
C ARG A 93 17.29 -4.05 9.46
N ASN A 94 17.70 -2.96 10.12
CA ASN A 94 18.89 -2.92 10.96
C ASN A 94 18.61 -3.32 12.43
N ASN A 95 17.35 -3.49 12.83
CA ASN A 95 16.97 -3.84 14.20
C ASN A 95 16.09 -5.11 14.26
N PRO A 96 16.69 -6.28 14.58
CA PRO A 96 15.97 -7.55 14.67
C PRO A 96 14.80 -7.53 15.66
N LYS A 97 14.89 -6.77 16.76
CA LYS A 97 13.80 -6.69 17.75
C LYS A 97 12.59 -5.95 17.21
N GLU A 98 12.81 -4.88 16.44
CA GLU A 98 11.74 -4.12 15.81
C GLU A 98 11.05 -4.95 14.73
N ALA A 99 11.83 -5.65 13.91
CA ALA A 99 11.31 -6.56 12.89
C ALA A 99 10.44 -7.68 13.48
N GLU A 100 10.87 -8.27 14.61
CA GLU A 100 10.09 -9.32 15.29
C GLU A 100 8.78 -8.77 15.87
N LYS A 101 8.81 -7.57 16.46
CA LYS A 101 7.61 -6.89 16.96
C LYS A 101 6.58 -6.68 15.84
N ILE A 102 7.03 -6.16 14.70
CA ILE A 102 6.17 -5.95 13.53
C ILE A 102 5.57 -7.28 13.04
N ARG A 103 6.40 -8.34 12.97
CA ARG A 103 5.94 -9.69 12.59
C ARG A 103 4.85 -10.22 13.52
N MET A 104 5.01 -10.05 14.83
CA MET A 104 4.01 -10.46 15.81
C MET A 104 2.68 -9.70 15.63
N GLU A 105 2.74 -8.38 15.50
CA GLU A 105 1.55 -7.55 15.30
C GLU A 105 0.79 -7.92 14.02
N LEU A 106 1.51 -8.18 12.92
CA LEU A 106 0.94 -8.67 11.66
C LEU A 106 0.24 -10.02 11.84
N ASN A 107 0.90 -10.98 12.50
CA ASN A 107 0.33 -12.30 12.73
C ASN A 107 -0.96 -12.24 13.55
N ASP A 108 -1.03 -11.37 14.55
CA ASP A 108 -2.23 -11.19 15.36
C ASP A 108 -3.39 -10.56 14.58
N ARG A 109 -3.11 -9.58 13.71
CA ARG A 109 -4.11 -9.01 12.79
C ARG A 109 -4.68 -10.07 11.85
N ILE A 110 -3.80 -10.89 11.26
CA ILE A 110 -4.21 -12.00 10.36
C ILE A 110 -5.07 -13.02 11.10
N LYS A 111 -4.69 -13.42 12.32
CA LYS A 111 -5.45 -14.36 13.15
C LYS A 111 -6.85 -13.83 13.47
N LYS A 112 -6.97 -12.57 13.91
CA LYS A 112 -8.26 -11.93 14.23
C LYS A 112 -9.21 -11.94 13.02
N ARG A 113 -8.70 -11.65 11.81
CA ARG A 113 -9.51 -11.70 10.58
C ARG A 113 -9.99 -13.12 10.25
N ARG A 114 -9.14 -14.14 10.38
CA ARG A 114 -9.54 -15.55 10.15
C ARG A 114 -10.66 -16.00 11.09
N SER A 115 -10.65 -15.52 12.33
CA SER A 115 -11.72 -15.80 13.29
C SER A 115 -13.03 -15.08 12.94
N ASN A 116 -12.98 -13.86 12.41
CA ASN A 116 -14.17 -13.10 12.02
C ASN A 116 -14.81 -13.53 10.68
N LYS A 117 -14.12 -14.34 9.86
CA LYS A 117 -14.65 -14.93 8.61
C LYS A 117 -15.37 -16.29 8.84
N ARG A 118 -15.41 -16.81 10.08
CA ARG A 118 -16.12 -18.04 10.47
C ARG A 118 -17.46 -17.70 11.12
#